data_AF-R7U8I7-F1
#
_entry.id   AF-R7U8I7-F1
#
_cell.length_a   1.000
_cell.length_b   1.000
_cell.length_c   1.000
_cell.angle_alpha   90.00
_cell.angle_beta   90.00
_cell.angle_gamma   90.00
#
_symmetry.space_group_name_H-M   'P 1'
#
loop_
_entity.id
_entity.type
_entity.pdbx_description
1 polymer ?
#
loop_
_entity_poly.entity_id
_entity_poly.type
_entity_poly.pdbx_seq_one_letter_code
_entity_poly.pdbx_strand_id
1 'polypeptide(L)'
;RYIVFVSKHHEGYTNWPSKNSFNWNSMDVGPKRDLLGELASAIRNKTDIHFGVYHSLFEWFNPLYLEDKANNWSTTRFVDEKTMPELYDLVNTYKPEVIWSDGDWGAPDTYWKSKEFLAWLYNDRSVDSHLD
;
A
#
# COMPACT_ATOMS: atom_id res chain seq x y z
N ARG A 1 2.08 -21.09 4.96
CA ARG A 1 2.92 -20.22 5.83
C ARG A 1 3.17 -18.94 5.06
N TYR A 2 3.21 -17.78 5.72
CA TYR A 2 3.34 -16.50 5.02
C TYR A 2 4.25 -15.54 5.81
N ILE A 3 4.74 -14.52 5.12
CA ILE A 3 5.39 -13.35 5.70
C ILE A 3 4.63 -12.10 5.26
N VAL A 4 4.52 -11.11 6.14
CA VAL A 4 3.95 -9.79 5.84
C VAL A 4 5.03 -8.75 6.08
N PHE A 5 5.49 -8.08 5.04
CA PHE A 5 6.53 -7.06 5.15
C PHE A 5 5.93 -5.65 5.09
N VAL A 6 6.46 -4.75 5.91
CA VAL A 6 6.03 -3.35 5.95
C VAL A 6 6.42 -2.66 4.64
N SER A 7 5.43 -2.43 3.77
CA SER A 7 5.63 -1.60 2.58
C SER A 7 5.73 -0.13 2.99
N LYS A 8 4.79 0.34 3.80
CA LYS A 8 4.71 1.70 4.36
C LYS A 8 4.13 1.65 5.76
N HIS A 9 4.73 2.39 6.70
CA HIS A 9 4.19 2.60 8.03
C HIS A 9 3.72 4.06 8.22
N HIS A 10 3.26 4.43 9.41
CA HIS A 10 2.59 5.72 9.67
C HIS A 10 3.46 6.96 9.40
N GLU A 11 4.78 6.86 9.35
CA GLU A 11 5.68 7.95 8.95
C GLU A 11 5.68 8.22 7.44
N GLY A 12 5.03 7.37 6.64
CA GLY A 12 4.87 7.55 5.20
C GLY A 12 6.06 7.14 4.35
N TYR A 13 7.14 6.62 4.94
CA TYR A 13 8.29 6.13 4.20
C TYR A 13 7.97 4.79 3.54
N THR A 14 8.28 4.66 2.25
CA THR A 14 7.97 3.45 1.49
C THR A 14 9.24 2.62 1.23
N ASN A 15 9.16 1.31 1.50
CA ASN A 15 10.23 0.33 1.23
C ASN A 15 10.26 -0.16 -0.23
N TRP A 16 9.65 0.60 -1.13
CA TRP A 16 9.62 0.38 -2.57
C TRP A 16 9.60 1.74 -3.29
N PRO A 17 9.97 1.84 -4.58
CA PRO A 17 10.05 3.11 -5.31
C PRO A 17 8.66 3.68 -5.69
N SER A 18 7.81 3.96 -4.70
CA SER A 18 6.48 4.53 -4.92
C SER A 18 6.54 5.91 -5.57
N LYS A 19 5.83 6.07 -6.70
CA LYS A 19 5.69 7.38 -7.37
C LYS A 19 4.96 8.41 -6.52
N ASN A 20 4.10 7.95 -5.61
CA ASN A 20 3.35 8.80 -4.68
C ASN A 20 4.15 9.17 -3.43
N SER A 21 5.35 8.59 -3.23
CA SER A 21 6.30 8.89 -2.14
C SER A 21 7.62 9.43 -2.67
N PHE A 22 7.58 10.33 -3.65
CA PHE A 22 8.78 10.92 -4.24
C PHE A 22 9.70 11.53 -3.17
N ASN A 23 11.00 11.24 -3.25
CA ASN A 23 12.02 11.65 -2.26
C ASN A 23 11.78 11.15 -0.81
N TRP A 24 10.87 10.21 -0.59
CA TRP A 24 10.61 9.60 0.72
C TRP A 24 10.35 8.09 0.61
N ASN A 25 11.29 7.41 -0.05
CA ASN A 25 11.25 5.97 -0.28
C ASN A 25 12.66 5.35 -0.32
N SER A 26 12.75 4.02 -0.25
CA SER A 26 14.02 3.28 -0.18
C SER A 26 14.93 3.37 -1.40
N MET A 27 14.38 3.75 -2.55
CA MET A 27 15.17 3.99 -3.76
C MET A 27 15.73 5.41 -3.76
N ASP A 28 14.92 6.41 -3.43
CA ASP A 28 15.32 7.82 -3.47
C ASP A 28 16.17 8.21 -2.26
N VAL A 29 15.91 7.65 -1.08
CA VAL A 29 16.59 7.98 0.18
C VAL A 29 16.96 6.71 0.93
N GLY A 30 18.22 6.61 1.35
CA GLY A 30 18.72 5.46 2.12
C GLY A 30 19.25 4.33 1.22
N PRO A 31 18.71 3.10 1.25
CA PRO A 31 19.37 1.90 0.69
C PRO A 31 19.61 1.89 -0.82
N LYS A 32 18.94 2.75 -1.60
CA LYS A 32 18.99 2.80 -3.08
C LYS A 32 18.52 1.50 -3.74
N ARG A 33 17.48 0.88 -3.16
CA ARG A 33 16.98 -0.44 -3.55
C ARG A 33 15.47 -0.52 -3.42
N ASP A 34 14.85 -1.33 -4.26
CA ASP A 34 13.47 -1.79 -4.09
C ASP A 34 13.46 -2.98 -3.13
N LEU A 35 13.37 -2.69 -1.82
CA LEU A 35 13.46 -3.73 -0.78
C LEU A 35 12.29 -4.70 -0.86
N LEU A 36 11.09 -4.17 -1.18
CA LEU A 36 9.88 -4.97 -1.31
C LEU A 36 9.96 -5.93 -2.49
N GLY A 37 10.40 -5.45 -3.66
CA GLY A 37 10.56 -6.25 -4.87
C GLY A 37 11.63 -7.33 -4.75
N GLU A 38 12.76 -6.99 -4.15
CA GLU A 38 13.84 -7.95 -3.89
C GLU A 38 13.42 -9.04 -2.90
N LEU A 39 12.71 -8.68 -1.82
CA LEU A 39 12.20 -9.64 -0.85
C LEU A 39 11.13 -10.55 -1.47
N ALA A 40 10.19 -9.98 -2.23
CA ALA A 40 9.17 -10.74 -2.93
C ALA A 40 9.78 -11.76 -3.90
N SER A 41 10.81 -11.34 -4.66
CA SER A 41 11.54 -12.20 -5.58
C SER A 41 12.30 -13.31 -4.84
N ALA A 42 12.97 -12.98 -3.73
CA ALA A 42 13.70 -13.96 -2.94
C ALA A 42 12.79 -15.03 -2.33
N ILE A 43 11.62 -14.63 -1.80
CA ILE A 43 10.65 -15.55 -1.21
C ILE A 43 10.11 -16.50 -2.28
N ARG A 44 9.63 -15.96 -3.41
CA ARG A 44 9.03 -16.76 -4.48
C ARG A 44 10.02 -17.73 -5.14
N ASN A 45 11.27 -17.30 -5.32
CA ASN A 45 12.26 -18.10 -6.03
C ASN A 45 12.99 -19.13 -5.15
N LYS A 46 12.88 -19.03 -3.82
CA LYS A 46 13.69 -19.84 -2.88
C LYS A 46 12.88 -20.57 -1.82
N THR A 47 11.58 -20.33 -1.71
CA THR A 47 10.75 -20.85 -0.64
C THR A 47 9.31 -21.10 -1.09
N ASP A 48 8.57 -21.91 -0.34
CA ASP A 48 7.12 -22.09 -0.49
C ASP A 48 6.32 -21.18 0.49
N ILE A 49 6.90 -20.05 0.90
CA ILE A 49 6.25 -19.10 1.80
C ILE A 49 5.46 -18.09 0.97
N HIS A 50 4.20 -17.84 1.34
CA HIS A 50 3.38 -16.84 0.67
C HIS A 50 3.86 -15.42 1.02
N PHE A 51 3.88 -14.55 0.01
CA PHE A 51 4.33 -13.17 0.16
C PHE A 51 3.16 -12.23 0.44
N GLY A 52 3.24 -11.50 1.54
CA GLY A 52 2.27 -10.49 1.94
C GLY A 52 2.91 -9.14 2.23
N VAL A 53 2.07 -8.10 2.22
CA VAL A 53 2.47 -6.72 2.49
C VAL A 53 1.60 -6.12 3.58
N TYR A 54 2.24 -5.38 4.47
CA TYR A 54 1.57 -4.47 5.41
C TYR A 54 1.59 -3.07 4.79
N HIS A 55 0.48 -2.34 4.86
CA HIS A 55 0.40 -0.96 4.41
C HIS A 55 -0.44 -0.11 5.38
N SER A 56 0.17 0.92 5.96
CA SER A 56 -0.55 1.92 6.75
C SER A 56 -1.49 2.75 5.86
N LEU A 57 -2.76 2.82 6.23
CA LEU A 57 -3.78 3.63 5.52
C LEU A 57 -3.54 5.13 5.67
N PHE A 58 -2.91 5.57 6.78
CA PHE A 58 -2.65 6.98 7.06
C PHE A 58 -1.16 7.33 7.21
N GLU A 59 -0.88 8.63 7.25
CA GLU A 59 0.44 9.19 7.50
C GLU A 59 0.38 10.29 8.56
N TRP A 60 1.25 10.25 9.58
CA TRP A 60 1.23 11.22 10.70
C TRP A 60 1.38 12.66 10.26
N PHE A 61 2.22 12.91 9.24
CA PHE A 61 2.67 14.25 8.87
C PHE A 61 2.26 14.67 7.45
N ASN A 62 1.47 13.86 6.76
CA ASN A 62 1.05 14.18 5.40
C ASN A 62 0.05 15.36 5.42
N PRO A 63 0.32 16.48 4.73
CA PRO A 63 -0.57 17.63 4.73
C PRO A 63 -1.99 17.31 4.29
N LEU A 64 -2.16 16.44 3.28
CA LEU A 64 -3.49 16.05 2.79
C LEU A 64 -4.28 15.29 3.86
N TYR A 65 -3.62 14.39 4.60
CA TYR A 65 -4.27 13.65 5.69
C TYR A 65 -4.66 14.60 6.83
N LEU A 66 -3.78 15.53 7.19
CA LEU A 66 -4.05 16.52 8.22
C LEU A 66 -5.20 17.47 7.83
N GLU A 67 -5.28 17.87 6.56
CA GLU A 67 -6.37 18.68 6.00
C GLU A 67 -7.71 17.93 6.05
N ASP A 68 -7.76 16.70 5.53
CA ASP A 68 -8.96 15.85 5.57
C ASP A 68 -9.39 15.59 7.02
N LYS A 69 -8.44 15.34 7.93
CA LYS A 69 -8.74 15.16 9.36
C LYS A 69 -9.32 16.43 9.98
N ALA A 70 -8.73 17.60 9.69
CA ALA A 70 -9.17 18.88 10.24
C ALA A 70 -10.56 19.31 9.75
N ASN A 71 -10.97 18.85 8.55
CA ASN A 71 -12.29 19.13 7.99
C ASN A 71 -13.33 18.04 8.31
N ASN A 72 -13.07 17.18 9.30
CA ASN A 72 -13.91 16.06 9.70
C ASN A 72 -14.21 15.08 8.57
N TRP A 73 -13.21 14.78 7.73
CA TRP A 73 -13.29 13.79 6.65
C TRP A 73 -14.34 14.15 5.58
N SER A 74 -14.59 15.44 5.38
CA SER A 74 -15.54 15.94 4.36
C SER A 74 -14.94 15.93 2.95
N THR A 75 -13.63 15.78 2.83
CA THR A 75 -12.90 15.50 1.59
C THR A 75 -12.11 14.20 1.72
N THR A 76 -11.73 13.61 0.58
CA THR A 76 -10.97 12.34 0.49
C THR A 76 -9.63 12.52 -0.23
N ARG A 77 -9.04 13.72 -0.17
CA ARG A 77 -7.87 14.07 -0.99
C ARG A 77 -6.69 13.16 -0.73
N PHE A 78 -6.42 12.87 0.54
CA PHE A 78 -5.32 11.98 0.88
C PHE A 78 -5.58 10.55 0.38
N VAL A 79 -6.81 10.06 0.47
CA VAL A 79 -7.13 8.71 -0.04
C VAL A 79 -7.00 8.65 -1.56
N ASP A 80 -7.45 9.68 -2.27
CA ASP A 80 -7.46 9.75 -3.73
C ASP A 80 -6.09 10.01 -4.34
N GLU A 81 -5.28 10.88 -3.71
CA GLU A 81 -4.00 11.32 -4.26
C GLU A 81 -2.82 10.50 -3.71
N LYS A 82 -3.00 9.81 -2.58
CA LYS A 82 -1.91 9.13 -1.86
C LYS A 82 -2.19 7.65 -1.58
N THR A 83 -3.16 7.32 -0.71
CA THR A 83 -3.32 5.94 -0.22
C THR A 83 -3.79 4.96 -1.31
N MET A 84 -4.82 5.30 -2.09
CA MET A 84 -5.33 4.37 -3.12
C MET A 84 -4.35 4.15 -4.27
N PRO A 85 -3.70 5.19 -4.84
CA PRO A 85 -2.66 4.97 -5.85
C PRO A 85 -1.53 4.05 -5.36
N GLU A 86 -1.10 4.18 -4.11
CA GLU A 86 -0.07 3.30 -3.53
C GLU A 86 -0.54 1.86 -3.37
N LEU A 87 -1.77 1.64 -2.91
CA LEU A 87 -2.33 0.30 -2.80
C LEU A 87 -2.48 -0.36 -4.18
N TYR A 88 -2.99 0.35 -5.18
CA TYR A 88 -3.07 -0.18 -6.55
C TYR A 88 -1.70 -0.51 -7.12
N ASP A 89 -0.71 0.38 -6.95
CA ASP A 89 0.68 0.11 -7.35
C ASP A 89 1.25 -1.13 -6.66
N LEU A 90 1.09 -1.24 -5.33
CA LEU A 90 1.55 -2.39 -4.57
C LEU A 90 0.95 -3.71 -5.06
N VAL A 91 -0.37 -3.72 -5.28
CA VAL A 91 -1.07 -4.92 -5.72
C VAL A 91 -0.63 -5.31 -7.13
N ASN A 92 -0.59 -4.37 -8.07
CA ASN A 92 -0.26 -4.64 -9.46
C ASN A 92 1.21 -5.01 -9.65
N THR A 93 2.12 -4.29 -8.99
CA THR A 93 3.57 -4.46 -9.14
C THR A 93 4.05 -5.72 -8.43
N TYR A 94 3.62 -5.94 -7.17
CA TYR A 94 4.18 -7.02 -6.36
C TYR A 94 3.27 -8.24 -6.24
N LYS A 95 2.01 -8.19 -6.69
CA LYS A 95 1.05 -9.30 -6.64
C LYS A 95 1.04 -10.03 -5.27
N PRO A 96 0.91 -9.33 -4.13
CA PRO A 96 0.90 -9.98 -2.84
C PRO A 96 -0.33 -10.90 -2.68
N GLU A 97 -0.18 -11.91 -1.85
CA GLU A 97 -1.21 -12.89 -1.48
C GLU A 97 -1.93 -12.49 -0.18
N VAL A 98 -1.29 -11.64 0.63
CA VAL A 98 -1.87 -11.02 1.82
C VAL A 98 -1.65 -9.52 1.74
N ILE A 99 -2.72 -8.74 1.90
CA ILE A 99 -2.65 -7.29 2.12
C ILE A 99 -3.16 -7.05 3.53
N TRP A 100 -2.31 -6.48 4.38
CA TRP A 100 -2.61 -6.19 5.77
C TRP A 100 -2.64 -4.67 5.95
N SER A 101 -3.82 -4.10 6.16
CA SER A 101 -3.99 -2.66 6.32
C SER A 101 -4.09 -2.27 7.79
N ASP A 102 -3.44 -1.17 8.18
CA ASP A 102 -3.48 -0.58 9.52
C ASP A 102 -4.00 0.85 9.47
N GLY A 103 -4.42 1.38 10.62
CA GLY A 103 -4.56 2.82 10.76
C GLY A 103 -5.97 3.39 10.56
N ASP A 104 -7.00 2.55 10.53
CA ASP A 104 -8.37 2.95 10.20
C ASP A 104 -9.07 3.75 11.31
N TRP A 105 -8.64 3.61 12.56
CA TRP A 105 -9.27 4.14 13.79
C TRP A 105 -9.71 5.62 13.77
N GLY A 106 -9.12 6.46 12.92
CA GLY A 106 -9.36 7.90 12.89
C GLY A 106 -10.51 8.35 12.00
N ALA A 107 -10.94 7.53 11.03
CA ALA A 107 -11.85 7.93 9.95
C ALA A 107 -12.82 6.79 9.60
N PRO A 108 -14.02 7.11 9.07
CA PRO A 108 -15.00 6.07 8.68
C PRO A 108 -14.51 5.22 7.51
N ASP A 109 -15.07 4.01 7.34
CA ASP A 109 -14.75 3.12 6.21
C ASP A 109 -15.00 3.76 4.84
N THR A 110 -15.99 4.67 4.78
CA THR A 110 -16.32 5.43 3.58
C THR A 110 -15.24 6.42 3.18
N TYR A 111 -14.49 6.98 4.14
CA TYR A 111 -13.34 7.85 3.83
C TYR A 111 -12.24 7.04 3.15
N TRP A 112 -11.92 5.86 3.70
CA TRP A 112 -10.87 4.98 3.19
C TRP A 112 -11.20 4.30 1.86
N LYS A 113 -12.44 4.39 1.37
CA LYS A 113 -12.92 3.74 0.14
C LYS A 113 -12.61 2.24 0.13
N SER A 114 -12.70 1.61 1.31
CA SER A 114 -12.31 0.21 1.50
C SER A 114 -13.18 -0.74 0.69
N LYS A 115 -14.47 -0.42 0.51
CA LYS A 115 -15.40 -1.27 -0.27
C LYS A 115 -15.02 -1.28 -1.74
N GLU A 116 -14.70 -0.11 -2.29
CA GLU A 116 -14.27 0.06 -3.67
C GLU A 116 -12.95 -0.67 -3.91
N PHE A 117 -11.96 -0.48 -3.02
CA PHE A 117 -10.68 -1.16 -3.13
C PHE A 117 -10.83 -2.69 -3.06
N LEU A 118 -11.62 -3.21 -2.12
CA LEU A 118 -11.85 -4.65 -2.00
C LEU A 118 -12.63 -5.21 -3.20
N ALA A 119 -13.62 -4.48 -3.72
CA ALA A 119 -14.36 -4.88 -4.92
C ALA A 119 -13.43 -5.00 -6.13
N TRP A 120 -12.54 -4.02 -6.34
CA TRP A 120 -11.52 -4.08 -7.39
C TRP A 120 -10.54 -5.25 -7.16
N LEU A 121 -10.06 -5.43 -5.92
CA LEU A 121 -9.06 -6.42 -5.57
C LEU A 121 -9.53 -7.86 -5.83
N TYR A 122 -10.80 -8.16 -5.57
CA TYR A 122 -11.33 -9.52 -5.70
C TYR A 122 -12.02 -9.79 -7.04
N ASN A 123 -12.60 -8.78 -7.68
CA ASN A 123 -13.31 -8.98 -8.95
C ASN A 123 -12.40 -8.73 -10.14
N ASP A 124 -11.80 -7.54 -10.24
CA ASP A 124 -11.11 -7.11 -11.46
C ASP A 124 -9.72 -7.75 -11.58
N ARG A 125 -8.99 -7.89 -10.46
CA ARG A 125 -7.69 -8.57 -10.45
C ARG A 125 -7.81 -10.06 -10.79
N SER A 126 -8.91 -10.72 -10.42
CA SER A 126 -9.07 -12.17 -10.62
C SER A 126 -9.12 -12.54 -12.11
N VAL A 127 -9.63 -11.64 -12.94
CA VAL A 127 -9.75 -11.82 -14.40
C VAL A 127 -8.38 -11.97 -15.06
N ASP A 128 -7.37 -11.24 -14.60
CA ASP A 128 -6.02 -11.29 -15.17
C ASP A 128 -5.22 -12.54 -14.74
N SER A 129 -5.57 -13.17 -13.61
CA SER A 129 -4.88 -14.37 -13.11
C SER A 129 -5.25 -15.67 -13.83
N HIS A 130 -6.20 -15.62 -14.76
CA HIS A 130 -6.68 -16.78 -15.55
C HIS A 130 -6.19 -16.78 -17.00
N LEU A 131 -5.30 -15.87 -17.37
CA LEU A 131 -4.77 -15.73 -18.73
C LEU A 131 -3.27 -16.00 -18.87
N ASP A 132 -2.59 -16.41 -17.79
CA ASP A 132 -1.17 -16.81 -17.79
C ASP A 132 -0.99 -18.33 -17.58
#